data_AF-A0A8T6F0I5-F1
#
_entry.id   AF-A0A8T6F0I5-F1
#
_cell.length_a   1.000
_cell.length_b   1.000
_cell.length_c   1.000
_cell.angle_alpha   90.00
_cell.angle_beta   90.00
_cell.angle_gamma   90.00
#
_symmetry.space_group_name_H-M   'P 1'
#
loop_
_entity.id
_entity.type
_entity.pdbx_description
1 polymer ?
#
loop_
_entity_poly.entity_id
_entity_poly.type
_entity_poly.pdbx_seq_one_letter_code
_entity_poly.pdbx_strand_id
1 'polypeptide(L)'
;MRFTEQELLDALARMPFVDTLELAVILGEAYATVHRALTGLLADGIATRVNHGTLHLPTSGRWFLTAEGIDEAADQLGFTAPSEFVRTYPVSQQWLTLLLRRMDAVASVYRLALALSPGYGSRRSRVEFHRRGRFDVTITLHNGRSFGVVRQGLGLRRRSLHDRLRAIAQHDPSRRPGTVLVLVPSDWEQRLTARLCERVHLHDCYVAEESCDALESENSHLWLERTWTYGDEYHTLHDVRSRCSRDRGWLISSGAGDAPRCPIRSGWCARRRPSA
;
A
#
# COMPACT_ATOMS: atom_id res chain seq x y z
N MET A 1 -10.30 18.12 -15.46
CA MET A 1 -11.36 18.03 -14.42
C MET A 1 -10.63 18.15 -13.10
N ARG A 2 -10.88 19.20 -12.30
CA ARG A 2 -10.17 19.39 -11.03
C ARG A 2 -10.73 18.43 -9.99
N PHE A 3 -9.88 17.85 -9.17
CA PHE A 3 -10.31 17.08 -8.01
C PHE A 3 -11.08 17.94 -6.99
N THR A 4 -12.00 17.31 -6.26
CA THR A 4 -12.75 17.95 -5.16
C THR A 4 -11.99 17.84 -3.84
N GLU A 5 -12.34 18.67 -2.86
CA GLU A 5 -11.76 18.58 -1.52
C GLU A 5 -12.00 17.21 -0.88
N GLN A 6 -13.22 16.68 -1.02
CA GLN A 6 -13.59 15.33 -0.59
C GLN A 6 -12.67 14.25 -1.21
N GLU A 7 -12.34 14.35 -2.50
CA GLU A 7 -11.39 13.45 -3.17
C GLU A 7 -9.97 13.58 -2.60
N LEU A 8 -9.54 14.78 -2.20
CA LEU A 8 -8.24 15.01 -1.58
C LEU A 8 -8.16 14.41 -0.18
N LEU A 9 -9.20 14.59 0.64
CA LEU A 9 -9.28 14.02 1.99
C LEU A 9 -9.26 12.50 1.94
N ASP A 10 -10.04 11.90 1.04
CA ASP A 10 -10.06 10.46 0.80
C ASP A 10 -8.69 9.95 0.31
N ALA A 11 -8.00 10.70 -0.55
CA ALA A 11 -6.64 10.35 -0.97
C ALA A 11 -5.64 10.39 0.20
N LEU A 12 -5.64 11.46 1.01
CA LEU A 12 -4.77 11.58 2.20
C LEU A 12 -5.07 10.50 3.24
N ALA A 13 -6.33 10.09 3.38
CA ALA A 13 -6.74 9.04 4.29
C ALA A 13 -6.19 7.66 3.87
N ARG A 14 -6.23 7.35 2.57
CA ARG A 14 -5.66 6.12 2.01
C ARG A 14 -4.14 6.11 1.98
N MET A 15 -3.55 7.29 1.82
CA MET A 15 -2.14 7.49 1.52
C MET A 15 -1.49 8.40 2.55
N PRO A 16 -1.42 8.00 3.83
CA PRO A 16 -0.74 8.78 4.85
C PRO A 16 0.74 8.93 4.50
N PHE A 17 1.29 10.12 4.78
CA PHE A 17 2.67 10.51 4.48
C PHE A 17 3.03 10.49 2.99
N VAL A 18 2.07 10.74 2.11
CA VAL A 18 2.33 11.00 0.69
C VAL A 18 2.98 12.37 0.50
N ASP A 19 3.93 12.50 -0.42
CA ASP A 19 4.44 13.81 -0.83
C ASP A 19 3.54 14.48 -1.90
N THR A 20 3.78 15.77 -2.15
CA THR A 20 2.94 16.55 -3.07
C THR A 20 3.05 16.07 -4.52
N LEU A 21 4.23 15.65 -4.95
CA LEU A 21 4.48 15.17 -6.31
C LEU A 21 3.83 13.80 -6.53
N GLU A 22 4.03 12.90 -5.57
CA GLU A 22 3.45 11.57 -5.52
C GLU A 22 1.93 11.64 -5.63
N LEU A 23 1.31 12.48 -4.80
CA LEU A 23 -0.13 12.67 -4.79
C LEU A 23 -0.63 13.27 -6.12
N ALA A 24 0.10 14.23 -6.69
CA ALA A 24 -0.27 14.84 -7.96
C ALA A 24 -0.27 13.86 -9.13
N VAL A 25 0.74 12.98 -9.22
CA VAL A 25 0.77 11.92 -10.23
C VAL A 25 -0.40 10.95 -10.04
N ILE A 26 -0.66 10.53 -8.80
CA ILE A 26 -1.71 9.53 -8.52
C ILE A 26 -3.10 10.11 -8.79
N LEU A 27 -3.34 11.37 -8.43
CA LEU A 27 -4.59 12.07 -8.75
C LEU A 27 -4.68 12.51 -10.22
N GLY A 28 -3.61 12.37 -11.00
CA GLY A 28 -3.55 12.78 -12.41
C GLY A 28 -3.64 14.30 -12.61
N GLU A 29 -3.17 15.08 -11.62
CA GLU A 29 -3.35 16.52 -11.47
C GLU A 29 -2.03 17.27 -11.49
N ALA A 30 -2.03 18.55 -11.88
CA ALA A 30 -0.80 19.34 -11.86
C ALA A 30 -0.28 19.56 -10.43
N TYR A 31 1.03 19.44 -10.23
CA TYR A 31 1.70 19.66 -8.93
C TYR A 31 1.23 20.94 -8.22
N ALA A 32 1.20 22.07 -8.94
CA ALA A 32 0.81 23.36 -8.37
C ALA A 32 -0.65 23.39 -7.85
N THR A 33 -1.53 22.60 -8.46
CA THR A 33 -2.94 22.49 -8.04
C THR A 33 -3.05 21.71 -6.73
N VAL A 34 -2.39 20.55 -6.65
CA VAL A 34 -2.37 19.73 -5.43
C VAL A 34 -1.65 20.46 -4.30
N HIS A 35 -0.52 21.11 -4.60
CA HIS A 35 0.22 21.90 -3.61
C HIS A 35 -0.63 23.00 -2.99
N ARG A 36 -1.38 23.76 -3.82
CA ARG A 36 -2.26 24.83 -3.36
C ARG A 36 -3.37 24.29 -2.45
N ALA A 37 -4.00 23.18 -2.84
CA ALA A 37 -5.06 22.56 -2.04
C ALA A 37 -4.53 22.06 -0.68
N LEU A 38 -3.38 21.38 -0.66
CA LEU A 38 -2.74 20.94 0.58
C LEU A 38 -2.33 22.10 1.49
N THR A 39 -1.93 23.23 0.89
CA THR A 39 -1.61 24.45 1.66
C THR A 39 -2.86 25.07 2.28
N GLY A 40 -4.01 24.98 1.62
CA GLY A 40 -5.32 25.31 2.20
C GLY A 40 -5.60 24.44 3.43
N LEU A 41 -5.56 23.11 3.26
CA LEU A 41 -5.78 22.18 4.38
C LEU A 41 -4.78 22.37 5.55
N LEU A 42 -3.56 22.81 5.26
CA LEU A 42 -2.57 23.15 6.29
C LEU A 42 -2.98 24.40 7.08
N ALA A 43 -3.43 25.44 6.38
CA ALA A 43 -3.86 26.69 6.99
C ALA A 43 -5.09 26.48 7.88
N ASP A 44 -5.97 25.56 7.47
CA ASP A 44 -7.21 25.21 8.18
C ASP A 44 -6.99 24.20 9.30
N GLY A 45 -5.75 23.70 9.52
CA GLY A 45 -5.44 22.72 10.57
C GLY A 45 -5.90 21.28 10.28
N ILE A 46 -6.53 21.05 9.12
CA ILE A 46 -7.05 19.75 8.67
C ILE A 46 -5.91 18.77 8.34
N ALA A 47 -4.85 19.26 7.71
CA ALA A 47 -3.68 18.45 7.38
C ALA A 47 -2.40 19.04 7.99
N THR A 48 -1.41 18.19 8.20
CA THR A 48 -0.07 18.61 8.57
C THR A 48 0.97 17.81 7.81
N ARG A 49 2.25 18.14 8.00
CA ARG A 49 3.35 17.47 7.29
C ARG A 49 4.56 17.27 8.18
N VAL A 50 5.29 16.20 7.89
CA VAL A 50 6.63 15.96 8.43
C VAL A 50 7.66 16.03 7.32
N ASN A 51 8.85 16.54 7.61
CA ASN A 51 9.96 16.46 6.65
C ASN A 51 10.59 15.08 6.74
N HIS A 52 10.80 14.46 5.59
CA HIS A 52 11.49 13.18 5.50
C HIS A 52 12.37 13.15 4.26
N GLY A 53 13.59 12.67 4.44
CA GLY A 53 14.54 12.37 3.38
C GLY A 53 15.32 11.13 3.80
N THR A 54 15.86 10.41 2.83
CA THR A 54 16.72 9.24 3.06
C THR A 54 18.02 9.44 2.30
N LEU A 55 18.95 8.49 2.41
CA LEU A 55 20.13 8.46 1.56
C LEU A 55 19.77 8.47 0.06
N HIS A 56 18.64 7.87 -0.28
CA HIS A 56 18.20 7.64 -1.67
C HIS A 56 17.10 8.59 -2.12
N LEU A 57 16.48 9.34 -1.20
CA LEU A 57 15.32 10.18 -1.48
C LEU A 57 15.57 11.62 -1.01
N PRO A 58 15.34 12.61 -1.88
CA PRO A 58 15.45 14.00 -1.49
C PRO A 58 14.46 14.32 -0.37
N THR A 59 14.85 15.21 0.53
CA THR A 59 13.98 15.68 1.61
C THR A 59 12.71 16.30 1.03
N SER A 60 11.57 15.81 1.47
CA SER A 60 10.23 16.22 1.03
C SER A 60 9.28 16.36 2.21
N GLY A 61 8.28 17.23 2.07
CA GLY A 61 7.18 17.34 3.03
C GLY A 61 6.14 16.24 2.78
N ARG A 62 5.97 15.36 3.76
CA ARG A 62 5.08 14.19 3.72
C ARG A 62 3.81 14.49 4.50
N TRP A 63 2.67 14.49 3.82
CA TRP A 63 1.38 14.99 4.32
C TRP A 63 0.56 13.90 5.01
N PHE A 64 -0.16 14.25 6.07
CA PHE A 64 -1.12 13.38 6.74
C PHE A 64 -2.23 14.20 7.40
N LEU A 65 -3.38 13.57 7.65
CA LEU A 65 -4.51 14.20 8.32
C LEU A 65 -4.23 14.38 9.82
N THR A 66 -4.63 15.53 10.37
CA THR A 66 -4.64 15.76 11.82
C THR A 66 -5.84 15.05 12.46
N ALA A 67 -6.01 15.15 13.79
CA ALA A 67 -7.22 14.65 14.44
C ALA A 67 -8.48 15.37 13.90
N GLU A 68 -8.41 16.68 13.75
CA GLU A 68 -9.47 17.49 13.16
C GLU A 68 -9.75 17.10 11.71
N GLY A 69 -8.70 16.90 10.90
CA GLY A 69 -8.90 16.45 9.52
C GLY A 69 -9.42 15.02 9.38
N ILE A 70 -9.25 14.17 10.39
CA ILE A 70 -9.89 12.85 10.43
C ILE A 70 -11.39 12.99 10.66
N ASP A 71 -11.80 13.89 11.56
CA ASP A 71 -13.21 14.15 11.84
C ASP A 71 -13.89 14.78 10.61
N GLU A 72 -13.25 15.77 9.99
CA GLU A 72 -13.71 16.41 8.75
C GLU A 72 -13.81 15.41 7.60
N ALA A 73 -12.77 14.58 7.38
CA ALA A 73 -12.80 13.57 6.33
C ALA A 73 -13.89 12.52 6.58
N ALA A 74 -14.14 12.14 7.84
CA ALA A 74 -15.20 11.20 8.17
C ALA A 74 -16.58 11.77 7.81
N ASP A 75 -16.85 13.04 8.15
CA ASP A 75 -18.11 13.71 7.84
C ASP A 75 -18.31 13.85 6.31
N GLN A 76 -17.32 14.42 5.61
CA GLN A 76 -17.41 14.62 4.16
C GLN A 76 -17.53 13.30 3.37
N LEU A 77 -16.97 12.21 3.88
CA LEU A 77 -17.05 10.89 3.23
C LEU A 77 -18.27 10.07 3.66
N GLY A 78 -19.16 10.65 4.48
CA GLY A 78 -20.43 10.07 4.87
C GLY A 78 -20.32 8.94 5.91
N PHE A 79 -19.25 8.91 6.70
CA PHE A 79 -19.14 7.98 7.82
C PHE A 79 -20.00 8.47 8.99
N THR A 80 -20.67 7.55 9.67
CA THR A 80 -21.55 7.91 10.80
C THR A 80 -20.75 8.34 12.03
N ALA A 81 -19.51 7.85 12.15
CA ALA A 81 -18.61 8.21 13.24
C ALA A 81 -17.13 8.14 12.80
N PRO A 82 -16.25 9.01 13.34
CA PRO A 82 -14.81 8.96 13.06
C PRO A 82 -14.17 7.60 13.37
N SER A 83 -14.70 6.87 14.36
CA SER A 83 -14.20 5.54 14.70
C SER A 83 -14.37 4.50 13.59
N GLU A 84 -15.39 4.64 12.74
CA GLU A 84 -15.63 3.78 11.58
C GLU A 84 -14.65 4.12 10.45
N PHE A 85 -14.45 5.42 10.22
CA PHE A 85 -13.46 5.92 9.28
C PHE A 85 -12.05 5.43 9.65
N VAL A 86 -11.65 5.56 10.92
CA VAL A 86 -10.35 5.08 11.42
C VAL A 86 -10.21 3.55 11.31
N ARG A 87 -11.29 2.78 11.36
CA ARG A 87 -11.23 1.32 11.12
C ARG A 87 -10.98 0.98 9.65
N THR A 88 -11.51 1.81 8.76
CA THR A 88 -11.41 1.64 7.30
C THR A 88 -10.04 2.13 6.79
N TYR A 89 -9.58 3.28 7.28
CA TYR A 89 -8.37 3.94 6.79
C TYR A 89 -7.18 3.85 7.75
N PRO A 90 -5.94 3.86 7.23
CA PRO A 90 -4.68 3.84 7.99
C PRO A 90 -4.33 5.19 8.65
N VAL A 91 -5.29 5.85 9.31
CA VAL A 91 -5.13 7.22 9.82
C VAL A 91 -5.08 7.34 11.35
N SER A 92 -5.23 6.25 12.10
CA SER A 92 -5.17 6.34 13.57
C SER A 92 -3.78 6.78 14.05
N GLN A 93 -3.71 7.50 15.17
CA GLN A 93 -2.45 7.97 15.75
C GLN A 93 -1.42 6.85 15.95
N GLN A 94 -1.85 5.68 16.43
CA GLN A 94 -0.97 4.51 16.61
C GLN A 94 -0.41 4.01 15.27
N TRP A 95 -1.23 4.04 14.21
CA TRP A 95 -0.81 3.62 12.88
C TRP A 95 0.11 4.65 12.23
N LEU A 96 -0.23 5.93 12.32
CA LEU A 96 0.64 7.02 11.87
C LEU A 96 2.01 6.96 12.57
N THR A 97 2.04 6.67 13.88
CA THR A 97 3.30 6.45 14.63
C THR A 97 4.10 5.26 14.08
N LEU A 98 3.43 4.17 13.72
CA LEU A 98 4.07 2.99 13.15
C LEU A 98 4.65 3.26 11.76
N LEU A 99 3.88 3.94 10.90
CA LEU A 99 4.31 4.33 9.56
C LEU A 99 5.44 5.36 9.62
N LEU A 100 5.39 6.31 10.56
CA LEU A 100 6.45 7.28 10.78
C LEU A 100 7.80 6.63 11.10
N ARG A 101 7.79 5.57 11.92
CA ARG A 101 8.97 4.75 12.21
C ARG A 101 9.47 3.91 11.04
N ARG A 102 8.71 3.86 9.94
CA ARG A 102 8.96 3.06 8.74
C ARG A 102 8.87 3.93 7.49
N MET A 103 9.21 5.21 7.60
CA MET A 103 8.95 6.17 6.53
C MET A 103 9.69 5.81 5.23
N ASP A 104 10.89 5.24 5.32
CA ASP A 104 11.65 4.77 4.15
C ASP A 104 10.89 3.68 3.38
N ALA A 105 10.18 2.81 4.10
CA ALA A 105 9.33 1.78 3.51
C ALA A 105 8.12 2.38 2.79
N VAL A 106 7.49 3.36 3.44
CA VAL A 106 6.32 4.08 2.90
C VAL A 106 6.72 4.81 1.62
N ALA A 107 7.84 5.53 1.65
CA ALA A 107 8.36 6.26 0.51
C ALA A 107 8.75 5.32 -0.64
N SER A 108 9.35 4.15 -0.35
CA SER A 108 9.66 3.15 -1.37
C SER A 108 8.40 2.64 -2.09
N VAL A 109 7.31 2.41 -1.36
CA VAL A 109 6.03 2.04 -1.97
C VAL A 109 5.46 3.15 -2.85
N TYR A 110 5.55 4.41 -2.41
CA TYR A 110 5.11 5.52 -3.26
C TYR A 110 5.94 5.66 -4.52
N ARG A 111 7.26 5.44 -4.47
CA ARG A 111 8.11 5.41 -5.68
C ARG A 111 7.70 4.33 -6.66
N LEU A 112 7.47 3.12 -6.17
CA LEU A 112 6.93 2.03 -6.99
C LEU A 112 5.57 2.41 -7.59
N ALA A 113 4.68 3.02 -6.80
CA ALA A 113 3.37 3.46 -7.28
C ALA A 113 3.46 4.54 -8.36
N LEU A 114 4.46 5.43 -8.28
CA LEU A 114 4.74 6.41 -9.32
C LEU A 114 5.24 5.74 -10.61
N ALA A 115 6.19 4.82 -10.51
CA ALA A 115 6.72 4.10 -11.67
C ALA A 115 5.67 3.22 -12.36
N LEU A 116 4.70 2.69 -11.60
CA LEU A 116 3.56 1.95 -12.16
C LEU A 116 2.50 2.87 -12.79
N SER A 117 2.34 4.08 -12.28
CA SER A 117 1.31 5.02 -12.72
C SER A 117 1.68 5.71 -14.04
N PRO A 118 0.70 6.01 -14.91
CA PRO A 118 0.95 6.58 -16.24
C PRO A 118 1.43 8.04 -16.23
N GLY A 119 1.61 8.66 -15.05
CA GLY A 119 1.96 10.07 -14.93
C GLY A 119 0.77 11.03 -15.05
N TYR A 120 1.10 12.30 -15.31
CA TYR A 120 0.14 13.40 -15.43
C TYR A 120 -0.74 13.29 -16.68
N GLY A 121 -2.02 13.66 -16.59
CA GLY A 121 -2.91 13.72 -17.75
C GLY A 121 -4.35 13.24 -17.52
N SER A 122 -4.94 13.56 -16.37
CA SER A 122 -6.32 13.17 -15.98
C SER A 122 -6.57 11.67 -15.80
N ARG A 123 -5.53 10.83 -15.89
CA ARG A 123 -5.63 9.39 -15.62
C ARG A 123 -5.30 9.13 -14.15
N ARG A 124 -6.33 8.80 -13.38
CA ARG A 124 -6.22 8.63 -11.92
C ARG A 124 -5.84 7.20 -11.58
N SER A 125 -4.81 7.04 -10.77
CA SER A 125 -4.52 5.81 -10.06
C SER A 125 -5.06 5.90 -8.63
N ARG A 126 -5.22 4.76 -7.96
CA ARG A 126 -5.58 4.68 -6.54
C ARG A 126 -4.50 3.88 -5.82
N VAL A 127 -4.01 4.41 -4.72
CA VAL A 127 -3.10 3.69 -3.82
C VAL A 127 -3.77 3.61 -2.45
N GLU A 128 -3.74 2.43 -1.85
CA GLU A 128 -4.45 2.17 -0.59
C GLU A 128 -3.58 1.35 0.34
N PHE A 129 -3.21 1.95 1.48
CA PHE A 129 -2.48 1.26 2.55
C PHE A 129 -3.44 0.46 3.43
N HIS A 130 -3.08 -0.79 3.71
CA HIS A 130 -3.89 -1.70 4.50
C HIS A 130 -3.37 -1.82 5.92
N ARG A 131 -4.21 -1.54 6.92
CA ARG A 131 -3.83 -1.74 8.35
C ARG A 131 -3.62 -3.21 8.70
N ARG A 132 -4.49 -4.04 8.15
CA ARG A 132 -4.54 -5.49 8.38
C ARG A 132 -4.92 -6.10 7.05
N GLY A 133 -3.97 -6.73 6.41
CA GLY A 133 -4.17 -7.26 5.08
C GLY A 133 -3.13 -8.29 4.72
N ARG A 134 -3.43 -8.98 3.63
CA ARG A 134 -2.45 -9.84 2.95
C ARG A 134 -1.40 -9.00 2.21
N PHE A 135 -1.74 -7.76 1.86
CA PHE A 135 -0.88 -6.78 1.23
C PHE A 135 -0.60 -5.64 2.20
N ASP A 136 0.55 -5.00 2.05
CA ASP A 136 0.83 -3.75 2.74
C ASP A 136 0.12 -2.60 2.01
N VAL A 137 0.10 -2.65 0.68
CA VAL A 137 -0.53 -1.65 -0.19
C VAL A 137 -1.19 -2.30 -1.40
N THR A 138 -2.29 -1.74 -1.88
CA THR A 138 -2.86 -2.03 -3.20
C THR A 138 -2.76 -0.80 -4.09
N ILE A 139 -2.34 -1.00 -5.34
CA ILE A 139 -2.21 0.04 -6.36
C ILE A 139 -3.14 -0.33 -7.51
N THR A 140 -4.14 0.48 -7.80
CA THR A 140 -5.06 0.31 -8.93
C THR A 140 -4.80 1.41 -9.94
N LEU A 141 -4.46 1.04 -11.17
CA LEU A 141 -4.21 1.99 -12.25
C LEU A 141 -5.53 2.43 -12.89
N HIS A 142 -5.50 3.58 -13.55
CA HIS A 142 -6.62 4.13 -14.33
C HIS A 142 -7.29 3.18 -15.33
N ASN A 143 -6.59 2.12 -15.77
CA ASN A 143 -7.07 1.14 -16.74
C ASN A 143 -7.63 -0.14 -16.09
N GLY A 144 -7.81 -0.14 -14.77
CA GLY A 144 -8.32 -1.27 -13.99
C GLY A 144 -7.31 -2.37 -13.71
N ARG A 145 -6.03 -2.20 -14.07
CA ARG A 145 -4.97 -3.11 -13.60
C ARG A 145 -4.68 -2.86 -12.13
N SER A 146 -4.48 -3.92 -11.36
CA SER A 146 -4.27 -3.84 -9.92
C SER A 146 -3.05 -4.63 -9.46
N PHE A 147 -2.30 -4.03 -8.53
CA PHE A 147 -1.07 -4.58 -7.95
C PHE A 147 -1.21 -4.67 -6.43
N GLY A 148 -0.91 -5.82 -5.86
CA GLY A 148 -0.77 -6.02 -4.42
C GLY A 148 0.69 -6.00 -4.04
N VAL A 149 1.11 -5.06 -3.20
CA VAL A 149 2.51 -4.93 -2.76
C VAL A 149 2.67 -5.59 -1.40
N VAL A 150 3.67 -6.46 -1.29
CA VAL A 150 4.12 -7.09 -0.04
C VAL A 150 5.59 -6.76 0.15
N ARG A 151 5.96 -6.29 1.34
CA ARG A 151 7.35 -5.96 1.64
C ARG A 151 7.86 -6.78 2.82
N GLN A 152 9.03 -7.39 2.65
CA GLN A 152 9.82 -7.94 3.75
C GLN A 152 10.75 -6.86 4.29
N GLY A 153 10.30 -6.11 5.29
CA GLY A 153 11.18 -5.17 5.99
C GLY A 153 12.33 -5.88 6.73
N LEU A 154 13.44 -5.16 6.93
CA LEU A 154 14.68 -5.67 7.57
C LEU A 154 14.47 -6.33 8.95
N GLY A 155 13.42 -5.94 9.69
CA GLY A 155 13.08 -6.50 11.01
C GLY A 155 11.97 -7.57 10.99
N LEU A 156 11.38 -7.88 9.84
CA LEU A 156 10.33 -8.90 9.73
C LEU A 156 10.95 -10.29 9.62
N ARG A 157 10.48 -11.22 10.47
CA ARG A 157 10.90 -12.63 10.38
C ARG A 157 10.44 -13.21 9.04
N ARG A 158 11.33 -13.93 8.35
CA ARG A 158 11.03 -14.63 7.09
C ARG A 158 9.75 -15.46 7.12
N ARG A 159 9.46 -16.13 8.25
CA ARG A 159 8.23 -16.89 8.46
C ARG A 159 6.96 -16.05 8.27
N SER A 160 6.99 -14.77 8.65
CA SER A 160 5.86 -13.86 8.47
C SER A 160 5.57 -13.57 7.00
N LEU A 161 6.60 -13.41 6.16
CA LEU A 161 6.42 -13.25 4.71
C LEU A 161 5.84 -14.53 4.13
N HIS A 162 6.41 -15.67 4.52
CA HIS A 162 5.98 -16.97 4.02
C HIS A 162 4.50 -17.27 4.31
N ASP A 163 4.07 -17.06 5.56
CA ASP A 163 2.68 -17.28 5.95
C ASP A 163 1.73 -16.32 5.21
N ARG A 164 2.18 -15.08 4.93
CA ARG A 164 1.44 -14.08 4.16
C ARG A 164 1.31 -14.47 2.68
N LEU A 165 2.40 -14.88 2.02
CA LEU A 165 2.37 -15.32 0.62
C LEU A 165 1.50 -16.57 0.43
N ARG A 166 1.57 -17.53 1.37
CA ARG A 166 0.65 -18.68 1.39
C ARG A 166 -0.81 -18.24 1.52
N ALA A 167 -1.09 -17.29 2.41
CA ALA A 167 -2.44 -16.77 2.59
C ALA A 167 -2.95 -15.99 1.36
N ILE A 168 -2.07 -15.38 0.57
CA ILE A 168 -2.40 -14.76 -0.73
C ILE A 168 -2.71 -15.83 -1.77
N ALA A 169 -1.88 -16.87 -1.86
CA ALA A 169 -2.07 -17.95 -2.83
C ALA A 169 -3.40 -18.70 -2.62
N GLN A 170 -3.81 -18.84 -1.37
CA GLN A 170 -5.09 -19.46 -0.98
C GLN A 170 -6.30 -18.51 -1.11
N HIS A 171 -6.08 -17.24 -1.41
CA HIS A 171 -7.16 -16.28 -1.54
C HIS A 171 -7.85 -16.41 -2.89
N ASP A 172 -9.16 -16.13 -2.93
CA ASP A 172 -9.96 -16.12 -4.15
C ASP A 172 -9.30 -15.22 -5.20
N PRO A 173 -8.89 -15.76 -6.37
CA PRO A 173 -8.26 -14.98 -7.43
C PRO A 173 -9.09 -13.79 -7.91
N SER A 174 -10.43 -13.86 -7.79
CA SER A 174 -11.33 -12.76 -8.17
C SER A 174 -11.37 -11.60 -7.16
N ARG A 175 -10.84 -11.82 -5.94
CA ARG A 175 -10.85 -10.85 -4.83
C ARG A 175 -9.47 -10.30 -4.49
N ARG A 176 -8.43 -10.72 -5.20
CA ARG A 176 -7.04 -10.25 -5.02
C ARG A 176 -6.62 -9.36 -6.19
N PRO A 177 -5.62 -8.49 -6.00
CA PRO A 177 -5.03 -7.75 -7.11
C PRO A 177 -4.51 -8.67 -8.21
N GLY A 178 -4.61 -8.22 -9.47
CA GLY A 178 -4.24 -9.01 -10.65
C GLY A 178 -2.76 -9.42 -10.68
N THR A 179 -1.89 -8.66 -10.01
CA THR A 179 -0.46 -8.97 -9.89
C THR A 179 0.04 -8.73 -8.46
N VAL A 180 0.92 -9.60 -7.97
CA VAL A 180 1.56 -9.45 -6.66
C VAL A 180 3.01 -9.03 -6.84
N LEU A 181 3.42 -7.96 -6.18
CA LEU A 181 4.78 -7.45 -6.16
C LEU A 181 5.37 -7.67 -4.78
N VAL A 182 6.51 -8.35 -4.71
CA VAL A 182 7.18 -8.65 -3.44
C VAL A 182 8.53 -7.98 -3.41
N LEU A 183 8.71 -7.06 -2.46
CA LEU A 183 9.97 -6.37 -2.20
C LEU A 183 10.71 -7.06 -1.05
N VAL A 184 11.96 -7.45 -1.27
CA VAL A 184 12.80 -8.13 -0.29
C VAL A 184 14.14 -7.40 -0.10
N PRO A 185 14.86 -7.59 1.02
CA PRO A 185 16.04 -6.77 1.30
C PRO A 185 17.33 -7.18 0.56
N SER A 186 17.35 -8.30 -0.18
CA SER A 186 18.56 -8.78 -0.87
C SER A 186 18.24 -9.76 -2.02
N ASP A 187 19.13 -9.85 -3.03
CA ASP A 187 19.07 -10.85 -4.12
C ASP A 187 18.96 -12.30 -3.61
N TRP A 188 19.66 -12.64 -2.53
CA TRP A 188 19.53 -13.98 -1.93
C TRP A 188 18.08 -14.25 -1.48
N GLU A 189 17.46 -13.28 -0.82
CA GLU A 189 16.06 -13.38 -0.39
C GLU A 189 15.10 -13.31 -1.57
N GLN A 190 15.48 -12.66 -2.67
CA GLN A 190 14.70 -12.59 -3.91
C GLN A 190 14.53 -14.00 -4.48
N ARG A 191 15.64 -14.71 -4.69
CA ARG A 191 15.62 -16.08 -5.23
C ARG A 191 14.89 -17.06 -4.31
N LEU A 192 15.08 -16.94 -2.99
CA LEU A 192 14.37 -17.78 -2.02
C LEU A 192 12.86 -17.53 -2.04
N THR A 193 12.46 -16.26 -2.12
CA THR A 193 11.05 -15.87 -2.13
C THR A 193 10.38 -16.26 -3.45
N ALA A 194 11.07 -16.15 -4.59
CA ALA A 194 10.56 -16.61 -5.88
C ALA A 194 10.30 -18.13 -5.87
N ARG A 195 11.24 -18.93 -5.35
CA ARG A 195 11.04 -20.38 -5.12
C ARG A 195 9.87 -20.68 -4.21
N LEU A 196 9.63 -19.82 -3.21
CA LEU A 196 8.48 -19.97 -2.34
C LEU A 196 7.17 -19.70 -3.09
N CYS A 197 7.09 -18.62 -3.85
CA CYS A 197 5.91 -18.28 -4.66
C CYS A 197 5.53 -19.43 -5.60
N GLU A 198 6.51 -20.04 -6.27
CA GLU A 198 6.31 -21.26 -7.07
C GLU A 198 5.72 -22.41 -6.24
N ARG A 199 6.32 -22.72 -5.08
CA ARG A 199 5.87 -23.82 -4.19
C ARG A 199 4.47 -23.63 -3.62
N VAL A 200 4.04 -22.39 -3.41
CA VAL A 200 2.67 -22.09 -2.95
C VAL A 200 1.70 -21.87 -4.11
N HIS A 201 2.13 -22.06 -5.36
CA HIS A 201 1.34 -21.83 -6.57
C HIS A 201 0.79 -20.38 -6.64
N LEU A 202 1.59 -19.40 -6.23
CA LEU A 202 1.26 -17.99 -6.34
C LEU A 202 1.66 -17.47 -7.73
N HIS A 203 0.74 -17.60 -8.69
CA HIS A 203 0.88 -17.07 -10.05
C HIS A 203 0.76 -15.54 -10.08
N ASP A 204 1.31 -14.93 -11.14
CA ASP A 204 1.40 -13.47 -11.37
C ASP A 204 2.10 -12.75 -10.20
N CYS A 205 3.21 -13.33 -9.74
CA CYS A 205 3.97 -12.83 -8.61
C CYS A 205 5.42 -12.56 -8.99
N TYR A 206 5.82 -11.30 -8.82
CA TYR A 206 7.14 -10.80 -9.17
C TYR A 206 7.87 -10.39 -7.90
N VAL A 207 9.10 -10.85 -7.75
CA VAL A 207 9.93 -10.58 -6.57
C VAL A 207 11.13 -9.74 -6.98
N ALA A 208 11.40 -8.65 -6.28
CA ALA A 208 12.57 -7.81 -6.51
C ALA A 208 13.27 -7.47 -5.19
N GLU A 209 14.60 -7.31 -5.26
CA GLU A 209 15.34 -6.62 -4.20
C GLU A 209 14.86 -5.16 -4.11
N GLU A 210 14.64 -4.68 -2.90
CA GLU A 210 14.26 -3.30 -2.63
C GLU A 210 15.47 -2.38 -2.88
N SER A 211 15.57 -1.89 -4.11
CA SER A 211 16.59 -0.94 -4.56
C SER A 211 15.97 0.21 -5.34
N CYS A 212 16.66 1.34 -5.49
CA CYS A 212 16.17 2.45 -6.30
C CYS A 212 15.80 2.01 -7.72
N ASP A 213 16.64 1.16 -8.33
CA ASP A 213 16.41 0.69 -9.69
C ASP A 213 15.14 -0.16 -9.79
N ALA A 214 14.86 -1.02 -8.81
CA ALA A 214 13.64 -1.81 -8.80
C ALA A 214 12.37 -0.95 -8.63
N LEU A 215 12.49 0.18 -7.91
CA LEU A 215 11.37 1.06 -7.59
C LEU A 215 11.12 2.14 -8.65
N GLU A 216 12.12 2.52 -9.44
CA GLU A 216 12.04 3.66 -10.37
C GLU A 216 12.32 3.30 -11.84
N SER A 217 13.16 2.29 -12.12
CA SER A 217 13.55 1.96 -13.49
C SER A 217 12.50 1.10 -14.18
N GLU A 218 11.85 1.66 -15.21
CA GLU A 218 10.89 0.90 -16.01
C GLU A 218 11.54 -0.26 -16.80
N ASN A 219 12.84 -0.14 -17.14
CA ASN A 219 13.50 -0.99 -18.14
C ASN A 219 14.56 -1.94 -17.56
N SER A 220 14.80 -1.90 -16.25
CA SER A 220 15.78 -2.80 -15.61
C SER A 220 15.17 -4.18 -15.35
N HIS A 221 15.85 -5.24 -15.78
CA HIS A 221 15.44 -6.64 -15.58
C HIS A 221 15.68 -7.10 -14.12
N LEU A 222 14.88 -6.58 -13.20
CA LEU A 222 15.06 -6.79 -11.75
C LEU A 222 13.93 -7.61 -11.11
N TRP A 223 12.81 -7.79 -11.80
CA TRP A 223 11.64 -8.45 -11.26
C TRP A 223 11.66 -9.94 -11.61
N LEU A 224 12.00 -10.77 -10.63
CA LEU A 224 12.11 -12.22 -10.78
C LEU A 224 10.74 -12.87 -10.67
N GLU A 225 10.33 -13.57 -11.71
CA GLU A 225 9.24 -14.53 -11.72
C GLU A 225 9.83 -15.93 -11.84
N ARG A 226 9.37 -16.87 -11.01
CA ARG A 226 9.77 -18.28 -11.15
C ARG A 226 8.59 -19.11 -11.56
N THR A 227 8.67 -19.72 -12.73
CA THR A 227 7.63 -20.61 -13.25
C THR A 227 8.15 -22.04 -13.37
N TRP A 228 7.28 -22.99 -13.08
CA TRP A 228 7.50 -24.43 -13.28
C TRP A 228 7.96 -24.78 -14.71
N THR A 229 7.53 -24.02 -15.72
CA THR A 229 7.85 -24.25 -17.14
C THR A 229 9.18 -23.66 -17.58
N TYR A 230 9.54 -22.46 -17.11
CA TYR A 230 10.67 -21.70 -17.65
C TYR A 230 11.80 -21.45 -16.65
N GLY A 231 11.62 -21.84 -15.38
CA GLY A 231 12.60 -21.59 -14.33
C GLY A 231 12.58 -20.13 -13.87
N ASP A 232 13.76 -19.53 -13.72
CA ASP A 232 13.94 -18.14 -13.27
C ASP A 232 13.90 -17.18 -14.47
N GLU A 233 12.89 -16.31 -14.54
CA GLU A 233 12.76 -15.25 -15.55
C GLU A 233 12.84 -13.86 -14.90
N TYR A 234 13.65 -12.97 -15.50
CA TYR A 234 13.78 -11.58 -15.05
C TYR A 234 13.03 -10.64 -15.98
N HIS A 235 12.16 -9.83 -15.39
CA HIS A 235 11.29 -8.91 -16.08
C HIS A 235 11.66 -7.46 -15.76
N THR A 236 11.38 -6.60 -16.72
CA THR A 236 11.35 -5.15 -16.47
C THR A 236 10.07 -4.77 -15.75
N LEU A 237 10.05 -3.63 -15.05
CA LEU A 237 8.80 -3.15 -14.45
C LEU A 237 7.75 -2.84 -15.53
N HIS A 238 8.18 -2.43 -16.73
CA HIS A 238 7.33 -2.30 -17.90
C HIS A 238 6.65 -3.63 -18.28
N ASP A 239 7.40 -4.74 -18.32
CA ASP A 239 6.87 -6.07 -18.61
C ASP A 239 5.85 -6.49 -17.57
N VAL A 240 6.18 -6.33 -16.28
CA VAL A 240 5.28 -6.62 -15.15
C VAL A 240 3.97 -5.83 -15.29
N ARG A 241 4.07 -4.53 -15.58
CA ARG A 241 2.91 -3.66 -15.79
C ARG A 241 2.07 -4.06 -17.01
N SER A 242 2.71 -4.56 -18.08
CA SER A 242 2.04 -4.95 -19.32
C SER A 242 1.31 -6.29 -19.20
N ARG A 243 1.90 -7.24 -18.46
CA ARG A 243 1.35 -8.58 -18.17
C ARG A 243 0.24 -8.56 -17.13
N CYS A 244 0.20 -7.54 -16.26
CA CYS A 244 -0.84 -7.40 -15.25
C CYS A 244 -2.25 -7.46 -15.89
N SER A 245 -3.01 -8.47 -15.45
CA SER A 245 -4.37 -8.71 -15.92
C SER A 245 -5.27 -7.51 -15.55
N ARG A 246 -6.18 -7.16 -16.47
CA ARG A 246 -7.25 -6.21 -16.13
C ARG A 246 -8.21 -6.92 -15.20
N ASP A 247 -8.57 -6.27 -14.09
CA ASP A 247 -9.47 -6.86 -13.12
C ASP A 247 -10.78 -7.31 -13.77
N ARG A 248 -11.24 -8.52 -13.42
CA ARG A 248 -12.58 -9.05 -13.78
C ARG A 248 -13.61 -8.82 -12.68
N GLY A 249 -13.31 -8.05 -11.63
CA GLY A 249 -14.30 -7.86 -10.56
C GLY A 249 -13.83 -7.24 -9.25
N TRP A 250 -12.62 -6.69 -9.15
CA TRP A 250 -12.25 -5.90 -7.98
C TRP A 250 -12.94 -4.52 -7.99
N LEU A 251 -14.26 -4.53 -7.81
CA LEU A 251 -14.98 -3.40 -7.26
C LEU A 251 -14.77 -3.46 -5.76
N ILE A 252 -14.07 -2.46 -5.23
CA ILE A 252 -13.94 -2.22 -3.79
C ILE A 252 -15.36 -2.03 -3.25
N SER A 253 -15.99 -3.11 -2.79
CA SER A 253 -16.99 -2.97 -1.74
C SER A 253 -16.20 -2.54 -0.52
N SER A 254 -16.26 -1.26 -0.19
CA SER A 254 -16.10 -0.75 1.17
C SER A 254 -17.18 -1.40 2.05
N GLY A 255 -17.01 -2.69 2.30
CA GLY A 255 -17.90 -3.51 3.11
C GLY A 255 -17.08 -4.09 4.25
N ALA A 256 -17.36 -3.61 5.44
CA ALA A 256 -16.85 -4.09 6.73
C ALA A 256 -17.29 -5.55 7.02
N GLY A 257 -17.00 -6.50 6.13
CA GLY A 257 -17.61 -7.84 6.11
C GLY A 257 -16.71 -9.00 6.49
N ASP A 258 -15.45 -9.04 6.05
CA ASP A 258 -14.63 -10.27 6.16
C ASP A 258 -13.32 -10.04 6.93
N ALA A 259 -13.44 -9.63 8.20
CA ALA A 259 -12.39 -9.93 9.16
C ALA A 259 -12.48 -11.43 9.50
N PRO A 260 -11.42 -12.25 9.30
CA PRO A 260 -11.44 -13.61 9.78
C PRO A 260 -11.65 -13.58 11.31
N ARG A 261 -12.75 -14.17 11.77
CA ARG A 261 -12.96 -14.44 13.19
C ARG A 261 -11.83 -15.35 13.64
N CYS A 262 -10.81 -14.78 14.31
CA CYS A 262 -9.91 -15.57 15.12
C CYS A 262 -10.77 -16.36 16.14
N PRO A 263 -10.68 -17.69 16.20
CA PRO A 263 -11.30 -18.44 17.28
C PRO A 263 -10.43 -18.26 18.51
N ILE A 264 -10.51 -17.09 19.16
CA ILE A 264 -10.07 -16.98 20.54
C ILE A 264 -11.15 -17.69 21.36
N ARG A 265 -10.92 -18.98 21.58
CA ARG A 265 -11.58 -19.73 22.65
C ARG A 265 -11.39 -18.94 23.94
N SER A 266 -12.48 -18.36 24.41
CA SER A 266 -12.65 -17.83 25.76
C SER A 266 -12.56 -18.98 26.76
N GLY A 267 -11.33 -19.36 27.11
CA GLY A 267 -11.03 -20.14 28.31
C GLY A 267 -10.86 -19.20 29.48
N TRP A 268 -11.98 -18.79 30.08
CA TRP A 268 -12.03 -18.17 31.40
C TRP A 268 -11.33 -19.07 32.42
N CYS A 269 -10.16 -18.66 32.90
CA CYS A 269 -9.58 -19.18 34.13
C CYS A 269 -9.66 -18.08 35.19
N ALA A 270 -10.76 -18.11 35.96
CA ALA A 270 -10.94 -17.32 37.16
C ALA A 270 -9.87 -17.70 38.18
N ARG A 271 -8.91 -16.80 38.45
CA ARG A 271 -8.12 -16.86 39.69
C ARG A 271 -8.79 -15.97 40.73
N ARG A 272 -9.43 -16.63 41.69
CA ARG A 272 -9.82 -16.05 42.98
C ARG A 272 -8.55 -15.57 43.70
N ARG A 273 -8.56 -14.34 44.20
CA ARG A 273 -7.71 -13.91 45.32
C ARG A 273 -8.26 -14.55 46.60
N PRO A 274 -7.44 -15.11 47.50
CA PRO A 274 -7.84 -15.30 48.87
C PRO A 274 -7.67 -13.98 49.64
N SER A 275 -8.71 -13.61 50.38
CA SER A 275 -8.68 -12.60 51.43
C SER A 275 -8.64 -13.35 52.77
N ALA A 276 -7.51 -13.27 53.46
CA ALA A 276 -7.25 -13.37 54.89
C ALA A 276 -5.76 -13.69 55.08
#